data_AF-A0A1V6QVD9-F1
#
_entry.id   AF-A0A1V6QVD9-F1
#
_cell.length_a   1.000
_cell.length_b   1.000
_cell.length_c   1.000
_cell.angle_alpha   90.00
_cell.angle_beta   90.00
_cell.angle_gamma   90.00
#
_symmetry.space_group_name_H-M   'P 1'
#
loop_
_entity.id
_entity.type
_entity.pdbx_description
1 polymer ?
#
loop_
_entity_poly.entity_id
_entity_poly.type
_entity_poly.pdbx_seq_one_letter_code
_entity_poly.pdbx_strand_id
1 'polypeptide(L)'
;MDDLKLLQFYHLYTARQMTLHQRRSNIWQHIIPELASESRYLMHLLLALGGIHMVKQKADANRIVSFQNSDTVDLAIIMKHHQRGLEGFREDVSRISPSNAEAVFTGSMLVVAFAFAFLKIEDFNPLTGPTKGRSGAMADPISTNTMPRLNWLYLNRGVTSVIGDQWKTLKTSRLRQILLLQHSDEFWVNSSSNAPSRISHCSPRLLKFADGARQAVASIKASLNMLEHDLSSCSGTPTSQPSPPTTLGWAMDAHNETICILESVYSRILSILGCASTENPTDKEIQLDLEEAAILSWPNLLPSAFLASLETSDHNYFSGLSLVIFAHFYLVNTLVDTWYMRGSFEGEIPRVHALIDSLNESHLSTFMLWPKEVMSLPLTCTS
;
A
#
# COMPACT_ATOMS: atom_id res chain seq x y z
N MET A 1 -32.20 8.23 -5.67
CA MET A 1 -31.80 9.03 -4.49
C MET A 1 -30.41 8.64 -4.03
N ASP A 2 -30.03 7.37 -4.11
CA ASP A 2 -28.69 6.90 -3.70
C ASP A 2 -27.54 7.57 -4.46
N ASP A 3 -27.60 7.68 -5.79
CA ASP A 3 -26.56 8.34 -6.60
C ASP A 3 -26.28 9.77 -6.15
N LEU A 4 -27.33 10.57 -5.89
CA LEU A 4 -27.20 11.95 -5.43
C LEU A 4 -26.53 12.01 -4.05
N LYS A 5 -26.90 11.08 -3.16
CA LYS A 5 -26.34 10.99 -1.82
C LYS A 5 -24.87 10.57 -1.83
N LEU A 6 -24.51 9.60 -2.68
CA LEU A 6 -23.12 9.18 -2.89
C LEU A 6 -22.28 10.33 -3.45
N LEU A 7 -22.81 11.06 -4.43
CA LEU A 7 -22.14 12.22 -5.02
C LEU A 7 -21.97 13.35 -4.00
N GLN A 8 -23.02 13.69 -3.25
CA GLN A 8 -22.97 14.69 -2.19
C GLN A 8 -21.92 14.31 -1.13
N PHE A 9 -21.90 13.04 -0.71
CA PHE A 9 -20.92 12.56 0.25
C PHE A 9 -19.49 12.60 -0.31
N TYR A 10 -19.30 12.30 -1.59
CA TYR A 10 -18.01 12.44 -2.26
C TYR A 10 -17.49 13.89 -2.15
N HIS A 11 -18.32 14.87 -2.51
CA HIS A 11 -17.94 16.28 -2.47
C HIS A 11 -17.72 16.83 -1.06
N LEU A 12 -18.58 16.47 -0.10
CA LEU A 12 -18.51 17.01 1.26
C LEU A 12 -17.37 16.42 2.08
N TYR A 13 -17.05 15.14 1.87
CA TYR A 13 -16.11 14.41 2.73
C TYR A 13 -14.97 13.77 1.94
N THR A 14 -15.28 12.92 0.97
CA THR A 14 -14.29 12.05 0.32
C THR A 14 -13.18 12.84 -0.36
N ALA A 15 -13.53 13.74 -1.28
CA ALA A 15 -12.57 14.52 -2.05
C ALA A 15 -11.62 15.36 -1.17
N ARG A 16 -12.14 15.90 -0.05
CA ARG A 16 -11.39 16.72 0.89
C ARG A 16 -10.40 15.94 1.74
N GLN A 17 -10.57 14.63 1.84
CA GLN A 17 -9.76 13.75 2.67
C GLN A 17 -8.86 12.82 1.86
N MET A 18 -8.77 12.99 0.54
CA MET A 18 -7.91 12.16 -0.32
C MET A 18 -6.41 12.47 -0.21
N THR A 19 -6.06 13.70 0.18
CA THR A 19 -4.69 14.22 0.21
C THR A 19 -4.63 15.40 1.18
N LEU A 20 -3.50 15.57 1.86
CA LEU A 20 -3.22 16.75 2.68
C LEU A 20 -2.64 17.89 1.85
N HIS A 21 -2.10 17.58 0.67
CA HIS A 21 -1.44 18.55 -0.20
C HIS A 21 -2.44 19.44 -0.96
N GLN A 22 -2.41 20.75 -0.69
CA GLN A 22 -3.38 21.71 -1.21
C GLN A 22 -3.55 21.68 -2.74
N ARG A 23 -2.44 21.61 -3.51
CA ARG A 23 -2.54 21.57 -4.99
C ARG A 23 -3.16 20.28 -5.52
N ARG A 24 -2.95 19.14 -4.85
CA ARG A 24 -3.53 17.85 -5.22
C ARG A 24 -4.99 17.79 -4.79
N SER A 25 -5.34 18.47 -3.70
CA SER A 25 -6.72 18.59 -3.22
C SER A 25 -7.65 19.21 -4.26
N ASN A 26 -7.18 20.21 -5.01
CA ASN A 26 -7.93 20.80 -6.13
C ASN A 26 -8.32 19.76 -7.20
N ILE A 27 -7.44 18.79 -7.47
CA ILE A 27 -7.73 17.75 -8.46
C ILE A 27 -8.85 16.83 -7.98
N TRP A 28 -8.78 16.37 -6.73
CA TRP A 28 -9.81 15.52 -6.14
C TRP A 28 -11.17 16.21 -6.00
N GLN A 29 -11.18 17.51 -5.67
CA GLN A 29 -12.40 18.28 -5.41
C GLN A 29 -13.08 18.81 -6.66
N HIS A 30 -12.34 19.10 -7.74
CA HIS A 30 -12.86 19.79 -8.91
C HIS A 30 -12.59 19.03 -10.22
N ILE A 31 -11.33 18.74 -10.53
CA ILE A 31 -10.95 18.17 -11.82
C ILE A 31 -11.49 16.75 -12.01
N ILE A 32 -11.38 15.88 -11.00
CA ILE A 32 -11.89 14.51 -11.06
C ILE A 32 -13.43 14.49 -11.22
N PRO A 33 -14.21 15.27 -10.45
CA PRO A 33 -15.65 15.43 -10.70
C PRO A 33 -16.01 15.94 -12.10
N GLU A 34 -15.27 16.90 -12.64
CA GLU A 34 -15.46 17.39 -14.01
C GLU A 34 -15.28 16.25 -15.03
N LEU A 35 -14.16 15.52 -14.94
CA LEU A 35 -13.90 14.34 -15.78
C LEU A 35 -14.98 13.27 -15.61
N ALA A 36 -15.46 13.05 -14.39
CA ALA A 36 -16.53 12.11 -14.12
C ALA A 36 -17.88 12.54 -14.71
N SER A 37 -18.15 13.85 -14.81
CA SER A 37 -19.35 14.36 -15.46
C SER A 37 -19.37 14.10 -16.98
N GLU A 38 -18.19 14.01 -17.59
CA GLU A 38 -17.99 13.75 -19.02
C GLU A 38 -17.87 12.25 -19.34
N SER A 39 -17.57 11.41 -18.34
CA SER A 39 -17.36 9.97 -18.51
C SER A 39 -18.21 9.13 -17.56
N ARG A 40 -19.09 8.31 -18.15
CA ARG A 40 -20.03 7.46 -17.40
C ARG A 40 -19.32 6.49 -16.44
N TYR A 41 -18.24 5.85 -16.86
CA TYR A 41 -17.55 4.88 -16.00
C TYR A 41 -16.82 5.58 -14.85
N LEU A 42 -16.27 6.78 -15.08
CA LEU A 42 -15.66 7.58 -14.02
C LEU A 42 -16.68 8.03 -12.99
N MET A 43 -17.89 8.42 -13.40
CA MET A 43 -18.98 8.70 -12.46
C MET A 43 -19.28 7.47 -11.60
N HIS A 44 -19.37 6.28 -12.20
CA HIS A 44 -19.57 5.06 -11.43
C HIS A 44 -18.44 4.79 -10.42
N LEU A 45 -17.17 4.94 -10.81
CA LEU A 45 -16.03 4.78 -9.90
C LEU A 45 -16.02 5.84 -8.77
N LEU A 46 -16.35 7.10 -9.09
CA LEU A 46 -16.42 8.20 -8.13
C LEU A 46 -17.50 7.95 -7.07
N LEU A 47 -18.69 7.54 -7.51
CA LEU A 47 -19.81 7.20 -6.62
C LEU A 47 -19.46 5.99 -5.74
N ALA A 48 -18.78 4.99 -6.29
CA ALA A 48 -18.32 3.83 -5.53
C ALA A 48 -17.31 4.24 -4.44
N LEU A 49 -16.36 5.12 -4.77
CA LEU A 49 -15.38 5.63 -3.82
C LEU A 49 -16.03 6.46 -2.70
N GLY A 50 -16.98 7.33 -3.04
CA GLY A 50 -17.77 8.07 -2.05
C GLY A 50 -18.57 7.13 -1.13
N GLY A 51 -19.18 6.10 -1.70
CA GLY A 51 -19.95 5.10 -0.96
C GLY A 51 -19.10 4.29 0.00
N ILE A 52 -17.95 3.79 -0.46
CA ILE A 52 -17.09 2.97 0.40
C ILE A 52 -16.50 3.79 1.55
N HIS A 53 -16.20 5.07 1.31
CA HIS A 53 -15.81 5.98 2.38
C HIS A 53 -16.92 6.17 3.41
N MET A 54 -18.17 6.33 2.97
CA MET A 54 -19.34 6.43 3.87
C MET A 54 -19.48 5.19 4.77
N VAL A 55 -19.32 4.00 4.20
CA VAL A 55 -19.33 2.73 4.97
C VAL A 55 -18.19 2.71 5.99
N LYS A 56 -16.97 3.08 5.58
CA LYS A 56 -15.78 3.06 6.44
C LYS A 56 -15.89 4.07 7.57
N GLN A 57 -16.37 5.28 7.30
CA GLN A 57 -16.60 6.32 8.30
C GLN A 57 -17.61 5.86 9.36
N LYS A 58 -18.69 5.19 8.95
CA LYS A 58 -19.66 4.62 9.89
C LYS A 58 -19.07 3.47 10.72
N ALA A 59 -18.28 2.59 10.10
CA ALA A 59 -17.62 1.50 10.81
C ALA A 59 -16.67 2.05 11.90
N ASP A 60 -15.93 3.11 11.59
CA ASP A 60 -15.05 3.78 12.55
C ASP A 60 -15.85 4.52 13.64
N ALA A 61 -16.97 5.16 13.31
CA ALA A 61 -17.85 5.82 14.29
C ALA A 61 -18.54 4.82 15.24
N ASN A 62 -19.00 3.67 14.72
CA ASN A 62 -19.65 2.62 15.50
C ASN A 62 -18.74 1.96 16.53
N ARG A 63 -17.41 2.01 16.34
CA ARG A 63 -16.43 1.59 17.35
C ARG A 63 -16.39 2.52 18.57
N ILE A 64 -16.79 3.78 18.39
CA ILE A 64 -16.72 4.81 19.43
C ILE A 64 -18.10 5.00 20.09
N VAL A 65 -19.19 4.95 19.32
CA VAL A 65 -20.56 5.11 19.82
C VAL A 65 -21.52 4.24 19.00
N SER A 66 -22.41 3.46 19.65
CA SER A 66 -23.40 2.61 18.97
C SER A 66 -24.56 3.44 18.36
N PHE A 67 -24.30 4.22 17.32
CA PHE A 67 -25.36 4.95 16.63
C PHE A 67 -26.04 4.05 15.58
N GLN A 68 -27.23 3.57 15.93
CA GLN A 68 -28.16 2.93 15.00
C GLN A 68 -28.90 4.00 14.18
N ASN A 69 -28.27 4.56 13.15
CA ASN A 69 -29.02 5.26 12.09
C ASN A 69 -28.67 4.69 10.71
N SER A 70 -29.72 4.29 10.00
CA SER A 70 -29.71 3.68 8.67
C SER A 70 -29.56 4.72 7.56
N ASP A 71 -28.56 5.61 7.68
CA ASP A 71 -28.30 6.65 6.68
C ASP A 71 -27.14 6.31 5.74
N THR A 72 -26.75 5.04 5.65
CA THR A 72 -25.74 4.57 4.68
C THR A 72 -26.39 3.92 3.47
N VAL A 73 -25.85 4.19 2.28
CA VAL A 73 -26.23 3.47 1.07
C VAL A 73 -25.79 2.01 1.19
N ASP A 74 -26.62 1.07 0.71
CA ASP A 74 -26.33 -0.36 0.74
C ASP A 74 -25.00 -0.66 0.01
N LEU A 75 -24.15 -1.49 0.63
CA LEU A 75 -22.91 -1.96 0.04
C LEU A 75 -23.13 -2.61 -1.33
N ALA A 76 -24.26 -3.30 -1.54
CA ALA A 76 -24.60 -3.89 -2.84
C ALA A 76 -24.74 -2.83 -3.95
N ILE A 77 -25.31 -1.66 -3.64
CA ILE A 77 -25.41 -0.54 -4.58
C ILE A 77 -24.00 0.02 -4.87
N ILE A 78 -23.18 0.20 -3.84
CA ILE A 78 -21.79 0.67 -3.97
C ILE A 78 -20.98 -0.29 -4.86
N MET A 79 -21.09 -1.60 -4.64
CA MET A 79 -20.42 -2.61 -5.47
C MET A 79 -20.92 -2.61 -6.91
N LYS A 80 -22.22 -2.36 -7.14
CA LYS A 80 -22.78 -2.24 -8.49
C LYS A 80 -22.18 -1.04 -9.24
N HIS A 81 -21.98 0.10 -8.56
CA HIS A 81 -21.25 1.23 -9.13
C HIS A 81 -19.80 0.86 -9.42
N HIS A 82 -19.09 0.25 -8.47
CA HIS A 82 -17.70 -0.18 -8.69
C HIS A 82 -17.57 -1.09 -9.91
N GLN A 83 -18.41 -2.12 -10.03
CA GLN A 83 -18.40 -3.07 -11.13
C GLN A 83 -18.66 -2.41 -12.50
N ARG A 84 -19.68 -1.55 -12.60
CA ARG A 84 -19.96 -0.80 -13.84
C ARG A 84 -18.84 0.15 -14.22
N GLY A 85 -18.25 0.80 -13.23
CA GLY A 85 -17.09 1.67 -13.43
C GLY A 85 -15.88 0.88 -13.94
N LEU A 86 -15.66 -0.32 -13.39
CA LEU A 86 -14.56 -1.20 -13.77
C LEU A 86 -14.74 -1.78 -15.18
N GLU A 87 -15.97 -2.11 -15.58
CA GLU A 87 -16.29 -2.54 -16.95
C GLU A 87 -15.89 -1.47 -17.97
N GLY A 88 -16.38 -0.24 -17.82
CA GLY A 88 -16.01 0.84 -18.73
C GLY A 88 -14.53 1.23 -18.66
N PHE A 89 -13.92 1.17 -17.48
CA PHE A 89 -12.49 1.40 -17.33
C PHE A 89 -11.64 0.38 -18.11
N ARG A 90 -12.02 -0.91 -18.06
CA ARG A 90 -11.32 -1.98 -18.80
C ARG A 90 -11.39 -1.77 -20.32
N GLU A 91 -12.52 -1.29 -20.83
CA GLU A 91 -12.66 -0.93 -22.24
C GLU A 91 -11.74 0.23 -22.61
N ASP A 92 -11.73 1.30 -21.82
CA ASP A 92 -10.96 2.51 -22.09
C ASP A 92 -9.44 2.30 -21.96
N VAL A 93 -8.99 1.56 -20.95
CA VAL A 93 -7.55 1.27 -20.74
C VAL A 93 -6.99 0.39 -21.85
N SER A 94 -7.79 -0.52 -22.42
CA SER A 94 -7.38 -1.35 -23.56
C SER A 94 -7.15 -0.55 -24.84
N ARG A 95 -7.67 0.68 -24.89
CA ARG A 95 -7.58 1.62 -26.02
C ARG A 95 -6.97 2.95 -25.58
N ILE A 96 -5.98 2.89 -24.69
CA ILE A 96 -5.33 4.09 -24.18
C ILE A 96 -4.70 4.91 -25.32
N SER A 97 -4.95 6.22 -25.29
CA SER A 97 -4.46 7.19 -26.27
C SER A 97 -4.39 8.59 -25.63
N PRO A 98 -3.76 9.58 -26.28
CA PRO A 98 -3.68 10.92 -25.74
C PRO A 98 -5.05 11.57 -25.45
N SER A 99 -6.11 11.19 -26.19
CA SER A 99 -7.45 11.78 -26.03
C SER A 99 -8.23 11.26 -24.83
N ASN A 100 -7.92 10.06 -24.33
CA ASN A 100 -8.58 9.48 -23.14
C ASN A 100 -7.61 9.29 -21.96
N ALA A 101 -6.35 9.74 -22.06
CA ALA A 101 -5.34 9.58 -21.03
C ALA A 101 -5.76 10.15 -19.66
N GLU A 102 -6.38 11.34 -19.61
CA GLU A 102 -6.87 11.92 -18.34
C GLU A 102 -7.93 11.02 -17.69
N ALA A 103 -8.85 10.48 -18.51
CA ALA A 103 -9.92 9.62 -18.04
C ALA A 103 -9.37 8.29 -17.51
N VAL A 104 -8.50 7.62 -18.28
CA VAL A 104 -7.88 6.35 -17.88
C VAL A 104 -7.03 6.53 -16.62
N PHE A 105 -6.24 7.61 -16.53
CA PHE A 105 -5.45 7.86 -15.33
C PHE A 105 -6.35 8.13 -14.10
N THR A 106 -7.42 8.92 -14.26
CA THR A 106 -8.39 9.17 -13.19
C THR A 106 -9.09 7.88 -12.74
N GLY A 107 -9.51 7.05 -13.69
CA GLY A 107 -10.11 5.74 -13.40
C GLY A 107 -9.15 4.83 -12.61
N SER A 108 -7.88 4.81 -13.02
CA SER A 108 -6.82 4.06 -12.33
C SER A 108 -6.68 4.49 -10.86
N MET A 109 -6.66 5.80 -10.59
CA MET A 109 -6.57 6.34 -9.24
C MET A 109 -7.80 6.01 -8.38
N LEU A 110 -9.00 6.13 -8.94
CA LEU A 110 -10.24 5.81 -8.24
C LEU A 110 -10.32 4.32 -7.88
N VAL A 111 -9.91 3.44 -8.81
CA VAL A 111 -9.86 1.98 -8.58
C VAL A 111 -8.87 1.63 -7.47
N VAL A 112 -7.66 2.21 -7.49
CA VAL A 112 -6.66 1.96 -6.44
C VAL A 112 -7.13 2.45 -5.08
N ALA A 113 -7.67 3.67 -4.99
CA ALA A 113 -8.19 4.22 -3.74
C ALA A 113 -9.35 3.37 -3.19
N PHE A 114 -10.24 2.90 -4.06
CA PHE A 114 -11.33 2.02 -3.69
C PHE A 114 -10.80 0.66 -3.19
N ALA A 115 -9.84 0.06 -3.88
CA ALA A 115 -9.24 -1.22 -3.49
C ALA A 115 -8.65 -1.15 -2.09
N PHE A 116 -7.88 -0.10 -1.77
CA PHE A 116 -7.34 0.11 -0.42
C PHE A 116 -8.43 0.26 0.65
N ALA A 117 -9.48 1.05 0.36
CA ALA A 117 -10.59 1.22 1.29
C ALA A 117 -11.35 -0.09 1.54
N PHE A 118 -11.45 -0.94 0.51
CA PHE A 118 -12.20 -2.19 0.54
C PHE A 118 -11.47 -3.32 1.29
N LEU A 119 -10.13 -3.35 1.32
CA LEU A 119 -9.35 -4.39 2.02
C LEU A 119 -9.82 -4.62 3.45
N LYS A 120 -10.02 -3.54 4.21
CA LYS A 120 -10.54 -3.57 5.58
C LYS A 120 -11.97 -4.13 5.64
N ILE A 121 -12.83 -3.81 4.69
CA ILE A 121 -14.26 -4.17 4.71
C ILE A 121 -14.46 -5.66 4.42
N GLU A 122 -13.64 -6.26 3.56
CA GLU A 122 -13.62 -7.72 3.38
C GLU A 122 -13.35 -8.45 4.71
N ASP A 123 -12.51 -7.89 5.57
CA ASP A 123 -12.22 -8.45 6.89
C ASP A 123 -13.39 -8.31 7.87
N PHE A 124 -14.27 -7.34 7.65
CA PHE A 124 -15.49 -7.13 8.44
C PHE A 124 -16.69 -7.91 7.94
N ASN A 125 -16.66 -8.56 6.78
CA ASN A 125 -17.82 -9.25 6.25
C ASN A 125 -17.93 -10.67 6.85
N PRO A 126 -18.83 -10.91 7.82
CA PRO A 126 -19.02 -12.24 8.40
C PRO A 126 -19.85 -13.14 7.44
N LEU A 127 -20.37 -12.57 6.35
CA LEU A 127 -21.17 -13.27 5.35
C LEU A 127 -20.32 -14.01 4.31
N THR A 128 -19.01 -13.76 4.29
CA THR A 128 -18.00 -14.68 3.75
C THR A 128 -17.44 -15.55 4.87
N GLY A 129 -18.32 -16.20 5.63
CA GLY A 129 -18.00 -17.55 6.11
C GLY A 129 -17.65 -18.44 4.92
N PRO A 130 -16.96 -19.57 5.13
CA PRO A 130 -16.54 -20.46 4.04
C PRO A 130 -17.75 -20.69 3.16
N THR A 131 -17.64 -20.30 1.90
CA THR A 131 -18.68 -20.49 0.90
C THR A 131 -19.02 -21.97 0.98
N LYS A 132 -20.18 -22.33 1.55
CA LYS A 132 -20.77 -23.67 1.43
C LYS A 132 -21.22 -23.80 -0.03
N GLY A 133 -20.23 -23.85 -0.92
CA GLY A 133 -20.35 -24.33 -2.27
C GLY A 133 -20.62 -25.81 -2.16
N ARG A 134 -21.85 -26.16 -2.50
CA ARG A 134 -22.36 -27.52 -2.63
C ARG A 134 -21.52 -28.29 -3.65
N SER A 135 -20.51 -29.02 -3.20
CA SER A 135 -19.95 -30.20 -3.85
C SER A 135 -19.07 -30.97 -2.85
N GLY A 136 -19.31 -32.27 -2.71
CA GLY A 136 -18.58 -33.13 -1.79
C GLY A 136 -17.19 -33.48 -2.32
N ALA A 137 -16.16 -32.99 -1.64
CA ALA A 137 -14.84 -33.60 -1.52
C ALA A 137 -14.17 -32.95 -0.30
N MET A 138 -13.53 -33.74 0.56
CA MET A 138 -12.78 -33.22 1.71
C MET A 138 -11.68 -32.28 1.21
N ALA A 139 -11.88 -30.98 1.41
CA ALA A 139 -10.83 -29.97 1.35
C ALA A 139 -10.72 -29.36 2.75
N ASP A 140 -9.52 -29.38 3.30
CA ASP A 140 -9.24 -28.88 4.64
C ASP A 140 -9.65 -27.39 4.80
N PRO A 141 -10.18 -26.97 5.96
CA PRO A 141 -10.68 -25.61 6.16
C PRO A 141 -9.59 -24.51 6.18
N ILE A 142 -8.32 -24.86 5.93
CA ILE A 142 -7.14 -24.03 6.20
C ILE A 142 -6.68 -23.26 4.94
N SER A 143 -7.07 -23.68 3.74
CA SER A 143 -6.27 -23.40 2.55
C SER A 143 -6.65 -22.17 1.70
N THR A 144 -7.70 -21.40 2.01
CA THR A 144 -8.10 -20.27 1.14
C THR A 144 -7.91 -18.87 1.75
N ASN A 145 -7.52 -18.77 3.02
CA ASN A 145 -7.49 -17.49 3.75
C ASN A 145 -6.11 -17.13 4.34
N THR A 146 -5.08 -17.86 3.93
CA THR A 146 -3.71 -17.77 4.49
C THR A 146 -2.74 -17.03 3.56
N MET A 147 -3.03 -16.85 2.27
CA MET A 147 -2.14 -16.12 1.37
C MET A 147 -2.26 -14.59 1.60
N PRO A 148 -1.15 -13.81 1.64
CA PRO A 148 -1.23 -12.35 1.64
C PRO A 148 -1.98 -11.85 0.40
N ARG A 149 -2.81 -10.81 0.56
CA ARG A 149 -3.55 -10.24 -0.58
C ARG A 149 -2.60 -9.42 -1.45
N LEU A 150 -2.30 -9.90 -2.67
CA LEU A 150 -1.39 -9.21 -3.61
C LEU A 150 -2.10 -8.41 -4.70
N ASN A 151 -3.43 -8.56 -4.89
CA ASN A 151 -4.16 -7.91 -5.99
C ASN A 151 -3.99 -6.39 -6.02
N TRP A 152 -3.98 -5.75 -4.84
CA TRP A 152 -3.80 -4.30 -4.73
C TRP A 152 -2.43 -3.85 -5.25
N LEU A 153 -1.40 -4.70 -5.12
CA LEU A 153 -0.03 -4.42 -5.57
C LEU A 153 0.02 -4.35 -7.09
N TYR A 154 -0.58 -5.34 -7.77
CA TYR A 154 -0.69 -5.36 -9.22
C TYR A 154 -1.54 -4.21 -9.76
N LEU A 155 -2.62 -3.83 -9.04
CA LEU A 155 -3.40 -2.64 -9.38
C LEU A 155 -2.55 -1.37 -9.33
N ASN A 156 -1.73 -1.19 -8.28
CA ASN A 156 -0.83 -0.05 -8.16
C ASN A 156 0.21 -0.02 -9.30
N ARG A 157 0.79 -1.17 -9.65
CA ARG A 157 1.72 -1.31 -10.79
C ARG A 157 1.06 -1.02 -12.13
N GLY A 158 -0.21 -1.37 -12.30
CA GLY A 158 -0.99 -1.01 -13.49
C GLY A 158 -1.08 0.50 -13.69
N VAL A 159 -1.20 1.28 -12.61
CA VAL A 159 -1.26 2.75 -12.70
C VAL A 159 0.04 3.33 -13.27
N THR A 160 1.21 2.81 -12.89
CA THR A 160 2.47 3.32 -13.43
C THR A 160 2.69 2.96 -14.89
N SER A 161 2.15 1.84 -15.38
CA SER A 161 2.11 1.54 -16.82
C SER A 161 1.32 2.61 -17.58
N VAL A 162 0.12 2.97 -17.09
CA VAL A 162 -0.71 4.04 -17.67
C VAL A 162 0.03 5.38 -17.68
N ILE A 163 0.72 5.72 -16.58
CA ILE A 163 1.52 6.95 -16.48
C ILE A 163 2.67 6.91 -17.50
N GLY A 164 3.38 5.79 -17.61
CA GLY A 164 4.52 5.62 -18.52
C GLY A 164 4.12 5.80 -19.98
N ASP A 165 3.05 5.13 -20.41
CA ASP A 165 2.56 5.16 -21.79
C ASP A 165 2.10 6.55 -22.22
N GLN A 166 1.50 7.32 -21.30
CA GLN A 166 0.91 8.64 -21.57
C GLN A 166 1.63 9.79 -20.87
N TRP A 167 2.88 9.62 -20.44
CA TRP A 167 3.60 10.58 -19.60
C TRP A 167 3.60 12.00 -20.17
N LYS A 168 3.89 12.12 -21.48
CA LYS A 168 3.95 13.43 -22.16
C LYS A 168 2.61 14.16 -22.09
N THR A 169 1.53 13.44 -22.39
CA THR A 169 0.15 13.96 -22.33
C THR A 169 -0.22 14.36 -20.91
N LEU A 170 -0.02 13.43 -19.96
CA LEU A 170 -0.42 13.59 -18.57
C LEU A 170 0.36 14.71 -17.85
N LYS A 171 1.65 14.90 -18.16
CA LYS A 171 2.47 15.98 -17.62
C LYS A 171 1.98 17.37 -18.01
N THR A 172 1.38 17.51 -19.20
CA THR A 172 0.78 18.77 -19.67
C THR A 172 -0.70 18.94 -19.32
N SER A 173 -1.32 17.90 -18.75
CA SER A 173 -2.75 17.83 -18.46
C SER A 173 -3.17 18.58 -17.19
N ARG A 174 -4.47 18.59 -16.89
CA ARG A 174 -5.03 19.12 -15.62
C ARG A 174 -4.61 18.27 -14.42
N LEU A 175 -4.24 17.00 -14.64
CA LEU A 175 -3.83 16.05 -13.60
C LEU A 175 -2.36 16.16 -13.21
N ARG A 176 -1.58 17.06 -13.83
CA ARG A 176 -0.12 17.19 -13.63
C ARG A 176 0.32 17.29 -12.16
N GLN A 177 -0.47 17.93 -11.29
CA GLN A 177 -0.07 18.13 -9.88
C GLN A 177 -0.08 16.84 -9.06
N ILE A 178 -0.81 15.80 -9.49
CA ILE A 178 -0.75 14.48 -8.87
C ILE A 178 0.55 13.75 -9.23
N LEU A 179 1.08 13.99 -10.43
CA LEU A 179 2.28 13.33 -10.95
C LEU A 179 3.58 13.94 -10.39
N LEU A 180 3.52 15.19 -9.96
CA LEU A 180 4.64 15.90 -9.36
C LEU A 180 4.80 15.45 -7.90
N LEU A 181 5.47 14.33 -7.72
CA LEU A 181 5.95 13.81 -6.44
C LEU A 181 7.46 14.11 -6.33
N GLN A 182 7.91 14.58 -5.18
CA GLN A 182 9.34 14.83 -4.94
C GLN A 182 10.04 13.48 -4.68
N HIS A 183 10.45 12.81 -5.75
CA HIS A 183 11.16 11.52 -5.69
C HIS A 183 12.68 11.65 -5.44
N SER A 184 13.21 12.86 -5.31
CA SER A 184 14.66 13.01 -5.22
C SER A 184 15.14 12.67 -3.81
N ASP A 185 15.74 11.48 -3.66
CA ASP A 185 16.49 11.09 -2.47
C ASP A 185 17.57 12.13 -2.12
N GLU A 186 18.10 12.87 -3.11
CA GLU A 186 19.09 13.94 -2.90
C GLU A 186 18.55 15.13 -2.09
N PHE A 187 17.24 15.40 -2.11
CA PHE A 187 16.65 16.53 -1.39
C PHE A 187 16.57 16.27 0.12
N TRP A 188 16.22 15.03 0.49
CA TRP A 188 16.00 14.63 1.88
C TRP A 188 17.28 14.11 2.55
N VAL A 189 18.23 13.55 1.81
CA VAL A 189 19.50 13.04 2.36
C VAL A 189 20.49 14.17 2.69
N ASN A 190 20.48 15.30 1.96
CA ASN A 190 21.45 16.39 2.12
C ASN A 190 21.05 17.49 3.13
N SER A 191 19.86 17.41 3.72
CA SER A 191 19.32 18.48 4.58
C SER A 191 19.77 18.41 6.06
N SER A 192 20.61 17.43 6.43
CA SER A 192 20.75 16.97 7.83
C SER A 192 21.84 17.64 8.69
N SER A 193 22.52 18.70 8.26
CA SER A 193 23.69 19.16 9.02
C SER A 193 23.41 20.14 10.16
N ASN A 194 22.31 20.91 10.15
CA ASN A 194 22.08 21.99 11.15
C ASN A 194 20.61 22.21 11.59
N ALA A 195 19.65 21.39 11.14
CA ALA A 195 18.24 21.56 11.50
C ALA A 195 17.93 20.91 12.87
N PRO A 196 17.06 21.51 13.71
CA PRO A 196 16.58 20.86 14.92
C PRO A 196 15.81 19.57 14.55
N SER A 197 16.02 18.50 15.31
CA SER A 197 15.33 17.22 15.06
C SER A 197 13.89 17.29 15.54
N ARG A 198 12.90 17.01 14.68
CA ARG A 198 11.49 16.90 15.10
C ARG A 198 11.11 15.58 15.76
N ILE A 199 12.08 14.69 15.97
CA ILE A 199 11.87 13.36 16.53
C ILE A 199 11.12 13.45 17.87
N SER A 200 11.48 14.38 18.76
CA SER A 200 10.80 14.58 20.06
C SER A 200 9.32 14.95 19.99
N HIS A 201 8.84 15.40 18.83
CA HIS A 201 7.45 15.80 18.58
C HIS A 201 6.68 14.78 17.73
N CYS A 202 7.33 13.69 17.32
CA CYS A 202 6.68 12.64 16.56
C CYS A 202 5.75 11.80 17.45
N SER A 203 4.72 11.23 16.83
CA SER A 203 3.86 10.29 17.53
C SER A 203 4.62 9.06 18.02
N PRO A 204 4.13 8.35 19.07
CA PRO A 204 4.81 7.17 19.61
C PRO A 204 5.14 6.11 18.56
N ARG A 205 4.26 5.91 17.56
CA ARG A 205 4.51 5.00 16.44
C ARG A 205 5.70 5.45 15.59
N LEU A 206 5.77 6.72 15.20
CA LEU A 206 6.84 7.26 14.38
C LEU A 206 8.19 7.27 15.13
N LEU A 207 8.17 7.56 16.44
CA LEU A 207 9.32 7.43 17.32
C LEU A 207 9.87 6.01 17.34
N LYS A 208 9.01 5.02 17.62
CA LYS A 208 9.40 3.60 17.65
C LYS A 208 9.88 3.10 16.29
N PHE A 209 9.32 3.63 15.21
CA PHE A 209 9.81 3.39 13.86
C PHE A 209 11.23 3.95 13.70
N ALA A 210 11.46 5.20 14.08
CA ALA A 210 12.75 5.86 13.94
C ALA A 210 13.88 5.14 14.68
N ASP A 211 13.58 4.64 15.89
CA ASP A 211 14.55 3.97 16.76
C ASP A 211 15.04 2.62 16.22
N GLY A 212 14.17 1.87 15.52
CA GLY A 212 14.48 0.49 15.10
C GLY A 212 14.66 0.27 13.60
N ALA A 213 14.27 1.22 12.74
CA ALA A 213 14.20 1.04 11.30
C ALA A 213 15.53 0.55 10.68
N ARG A 214 16.66 1.20 11.02
CA ARG A 214 17.98 0.82 10.47
C ARG A 214 18.41 -0.58 10.92
N GLN A 215 18.24 -0.89 12.20
CA GLN A 215 18.62 -2.19 12.75
C GLN A 215 17.78 -3.32 12.14
N ALA A 216 16.47 -3.08 11.96
CA ALA A 216 15.58 -4.07 11.39
C ALA A 216 15.98 -4.46 9.96
N VAL A 217 16.23 -3.47 9.09
CA VAL A 217 16.68 -3.71 7.70
C VAL A 217 18.07 -4.38 7.68
N ALA A 218 19.01 -3.92 8.52
CA ALA A 218 20.34 -4.51 8.61
C ALA A 218 20.28 -5.99 9.04
N SER A 219 19.37 -6.34 9.95
CA SER A 219 19.21 -7.72 10.44
C SER A 219 18.65 -8.65 9.36
N ILE A 220 17.65 -8.19 8.59
CA ILE A 220 17.10 -8.94 7.44
C ILE A 220 18.18 -9.14 6.36
N LYS A 221 18.95 -8.08 6.05
CA LYS A 221 20.04 -8.13 5.07
C LYS A 221 21.14 -9.11 5.49
N ALA A 222 21.54 -9.09 6.76
CA ALA A 222 22.51 -10.04 7.30
C ALA A 222 22.02 -11.49 7.17
N SER A 223 20.72 -11.73 7.40
CA SER A 223 20.11 -13.05 7.26
C SER A 223 20.16 -13.58 5.82
N LEU A 224 19.87 -12.73 4.83
CA LEU A 224 19.99 -13.10 3.42
C LEU A 224 21.44 -13.44 3.04
N ASN A 225 22.41 -12.67 3.52
CA ASN A 225 23.84 -12.92 3.24
C ASN A 225 24.32 -14.24 3.85
N MET A 226 23.85 -14.59 5.05
CA MET A 226 24.17 -15.88 5.67
C MET A 226 23.68 -17.05 4.81
N LEU A 227 22.45 -16.95 4.27
CA LEU A 227 21.89 -17.95 3.37
C LEU A 227 22.71 -18.11 2.08
N GLU A 228 23.22 -17.00 1.53
CA GLU A 228 24.10 -17.02 0.35
C GLU A 228 25.40 -17.78 0.62
N HIS A 229 26.02 -17.53 1.77
CA HIS A 229 27.25 -18.21 2.16
C HIS A 229 27.06 -19.71 2.35
N ASP A 230 25.96 -20.15 2.98
CA ASP A 230 25.66 -21.56 3.17
C ASP A 230 25.50 -22.28 1.81
N LEU A 231 24.77 -21.68 0.88
CA LEU A 231 24.56 -22.24 -0.47
C LEU A 231 25.84 -22.29 -1.30
N SER A 232 26.68 -21.26 -1.21
CA SER A 232 27.98 -21.20 -1.89
C SER A 232 28.93 -22.29 -1.37
N SER A 233 28.95 -22.51 -0.05
CA SER A 233 29.80 -23.53 0.59
C SER A 233 29.47 -24.97 0.19
N CYS A 234 28.20 -25.27 -0.12
CA CYS A 234 27.75 -26.60 -0.56
C CYS A 234 28.05 -26.91 -2.03
N SER A 235 28.42 -25.90 -2.84
CA SER A 235 28.64 -26.06 -4.29
C SER A 235 30.06 -26.52 -4.68
N GLY A 236 30.90 -26.85 -3.70
CA GLY A 236 32.31 -27.22 -3.87
C GLY A 236 32.57 -28.58 -4.55
N THR A 237 32.21 -28.72 -5.82
CA THR A 237 32.84 -29.69 -6.73
C THR A 237 33.27 -28.95 -8.01
N PRO A 238 34.56 -28.94 -8.38
CA PRO A 238 35.04 -28.16 -9.50
C PRO A 238 34.68 -28.85 -10.81
N THR A 239 33.52 -28.52 -11.38
CA THR A 239 33.18 -28.84 -12.77
C THR A 239 33.39 -27.59 -13.63
N SER A 240 34.28 -27.70 -14.60
CA SER A 240 34.86 -26.63 -15.41
C SER A 240 33.94 -26.11 -16.54
N GLN A 241 32.67 -25.87 -16.25
CA GLN A 241 31.76 -25.17 -17.16
C GLN A 241 31.02 -24.05 -16.43
N PRO A 242 30.84 -22.86 -17.03
CA PRO A 242 29.96 -21.84 -16.49
C PRO A 242 28.53 -22.38 -16.56
N SER A 243 28.00 -22.83 -15.43
CA SER A 243 26.59 -23.19 -15.31
C SER A 243 25.74 -21.95 -15.64
N PRO A 244 24.62 -22.09 -16.37
CA PRO A 244 23.66 -21.01 -16.49
C PRO A 244 23.22 -20.57 -15.08
N PRO A 245 22.85 -19.30 -14.87
CA PRO A 245 22.39 -18.84 -13.56
C PRO A 245 21.23 -19.73 -13.11
N THR A 246 21.41 -20.41 -11.97
CA THR A 246 20.39 -21.26 -11.37
C THR A 246 19.19 -20.38 -10.99
N THR A 247 17.96 -20.90 -11.08
CA THR A 247 16.71 -20.22 -10.66
C THR A 247 16.83 -19.58 -9.27
N LEU A 248 17.63 -20.18 -8.39
CA LEU A 248 17.94 -19.69 -7.05
C LEU A 248 18.76 -18.39 -7.03
N GLY A 249 19.76 -18.24 -7.90
CA GLY A 249 20.60 -17.03 -7.96
C GLY A 249 19.80 -15.79 -8.34
N TRP A 250 18.94 -15.90 -9.35
CA TRP A 250 18.02 -14.82 -9.73
C TRP A 250 17.02 -14.45 -8.63
N ALA A 251 16.57 -15.45 -7.86
CA ALA A 251 15.68 -15.20 -6.73
C ALA A 251 16.40 -14.42 -5.63
N MET A 252 17.66 -14.76 -5.33
CA MET A 252 18.50 -14.07 -4.34
C MET A 252 18.79 -12.62 -4.73
N ASP A 253 19.17 -12.39 -6.00
CA ASP A 253 19.38 -11.04 -6.53
C ASP A 253 18.12 -10.18 -6.36
N ALA A 254 16.95 -10.73 -6.67
CA ALA A 254 15.67 -10.04 -6.52
C ALA A 254 15.34 -9.71 -5.04
N HIS A 255 15.72 -10.56 -4.09
CA HIS A 255 15.57 -10.28 -2.66
C HIS A 255 16.51 -9.17 -2.20
N ASN A 256 17.77 -9.22 -2.62
CA ASN A 256 18.75 -8.19 -2.28
C ASN A 256 18.34 -6.82 -2.86
N GLU A 257 17.88 -6.77 -4.11
CA GLU A 257 17.32 -5.56 -4.73
C GLU A 257 16.10 -5.05 -3.96
N THR A 258 15.20 -5.94 -3.55
CA THR A 258 14.02 -5.58 -2.75
C THR A 258 14.39 -5.00 -1.38
N ILE A 259 15.40 -5.57 -0.70
CA ILE A 259 15.91 -5.06 0.58
C ILE A 259 16.53 -3.67 0.38
N CYS A 260 17.27 -3.43 -0.71
CA CYS A 260 17.79 -2.10 -1.04
C CYS A 260 16.68 -1.07 -1.25
N ILE A 261 15.57 -1.46 -1.90
CA ILE A 261 14.38 -0.60 -2.04
C ILE A 261 13.78 -0.28 -0.67
N LEU A 262 13.64 -1.28 0.20
CA LEU A 262 13.14 -1.10 1.57
C LEU A 262 14.05 -0.16 2.37
N GLU A 263 15.36 -0.34 2.27
CA GLU A 263 16.40 0.50 2.90
C GLU A 263 16.30 1.96 2.44
N SER A 264 16.09 2.20 1.14
CA SER A 264 15.86 3.54 0.57
C SER A 264 14.58 4.17 1.13
N VAL A 265 13.47 3.43 1.15
CA VAL A 265 12.18 3.93 1.70
C VAL A 265 12.32 4.27 3.18
N TYR A 266 12.95 3.41 3.97
CA TYR A 266 13.18 3.65 5.40
C TYR A 266 14.09 4.86 5.61
N SER A 267 15.16 4.98 4.84
CA SER A 267 16.07 6.13 4.91
C SER A 267 15.35 7.44 4.58
N ARG A 268 14.47 7.42 3.57
CA ARG A 268 13.64 8.59 3.22
C ARG A 268 12.71 8.99 4.36
N ILE A 269 12.04 8.02 4.99
CA ILE A 269 11.20 8.28 6.17
C ILE A 269 12.02 8.85 7.32
N LEU A 270 13.19 8.28 7.62
CA LEU A 270 14.08 8.76 8.68
C LEU A 270 14.58 10.18 8.41
N SER A 271 14.92 10.51 7.16
CA SER A 271 15.28 11.87 6.75
C SER A 271 14.14 12.86 7.01
N ILE A 272 12.91 12.48 6.66
CA ILE A 272 11.71 13.27 6.95
C ILE A 272 11.58 13.49 8.46
N LEU A 273 11.63 12.43 9.28
CA LEU A 273 11.50 12.55 10.73
C LEU A 273 12.67 13.32 11.38
N GLY A 274 13.84 13.34 10.76
CA GLY A 274 15.00 14.11 11.19
C GLY A 274 14.95 15.59 10.80
N CYS A 275 14.29 15.94 9.70
CA CYS A 275 14.21 17.32 9.19
C CYS A 275 12.95 18.02 9.71
N ALA A 276 13.13 19.10 10.49
CA ALA A 276 12.04 19.97 10.89
C ALA A 276 12.06 21.26 10.05
N SER A 277 10.95 21.58 9.38
CA SER A 277 10.76 22.90 8.76
C SER A 277 10.31 23.96 9.77
N THR A 278 9.76 23.54 10.91
CA THR A 278 9.19 24.35 11.99
C THR A 278 9.70 23.83 13.35
N GLU A 279 9.75 24.68 14.38
CA GLU A 279 10.24 24.27 15.72
C GLU A 279 9.33 23.24 16.41
N ASN A 280 8.03 23.24 16.11
CA ASN A 280 7.03 22.32 16.67
C ASN A 280 6.08 21.86 15.55
N PRO A 281 6.47 20.89 14.72
CA PRO A 281 5.65 20.46 13.60
C PRO A 281 4.42 19.72 14.09
N THR A 282 3.27 20.04 13.49
CA THR A 282 2.02 19.31 13.75
C THR A 282 2.06 17.92 13.12
N ASP A 283 1.28 16.96 13.64
CA ASP A 283 1.13 15.63 13.02
C ASP A 283 0.74 15.76 11.52
N LYS A 284 -0.06 16.77 11.19
CA LYS A 284 -0.48 17.08 9.81
C LYS A 284 0.68 17.51 8.91
N GLU A 285 1.65 18.28 9.42
CA GLU A 285 2.86 18.66 8.68
C GLU A 285 3.71 17.42 8.38
N ILE A 286 3.89 16.53 9.36
CA ILE A 286 4.64 15.29 9.16
C ILE A 286 3.96 14.43 8.09
N GLN A 287 2.64 14.26 8.16
CA GLN A 287 1.88 13.49 7.17
C GLN A 287 1.95 14.10 5.77
N LEU A 288 1.96 15.43 5.66
CA LEU A 288 2.17 16.12 4.38
C LEU A 288 3.55 15.82 3.79
N ASP A 289 4.61 15.86 4.61
CA ASP A 289 5.97 15.58 4.14
C ASP A 289 6.14 14.12 3.70
N LEU A 290 5.52 13.17 4.41
CA LEU A 290 5.46 11.76 4.00
C LEU A 290 4.76 11.60 2.64
N GLU A 291 3.68 12.34 2.40
CA GLU A 291 2.98 12.37 1.11
C GLU A 291 3.82 13.00 -0.01
N GLU A 292 4.59 14.06 0.29
CA GLU A 292 5.46 14.73 -0.70
C GLU A 292 6.64 13.86 -1.11
N ALA A 293 7.23 13.15 -0.15
CA ALA A 293 8.35 12.23 -0.34
C ALA A 293 7.94 10.87 -0.96
N ALA A 294 6.66 10.70 -1.28
CA ALA A 294 6.13 9.54 -2.00
C ALA A 294 6.53 8.20 -1.35
N ILE A 295 6.47 8.09 -0.01
CA ILE A 295 6.92 6.88 0.69
C ILE A 295 6.10 5.62 0.35
N LEU A 296 4.94 5.80 -0.30
CA LEU A 296 4.05 4.74 -0.76
C LEU A 296 4.27 4.35 -2.24
N SER A 297 5.28 4.88 -2.93
CA SER A 297 5.54 4.59 -4.35
C SER A 297 6.26 3.25 -4.59
N TRP A 298 6.74 2.61 -3.52
CA TRP A 298 7.50 1.36 -3.52
C TRP A 298 6.88 0.18 -4.31
N PRO A 299 5.54 0.01 -4.44
CA PRO A 299 4.97 -1.13 -5.19
C PRO A 299 5.49 -1.26 -6.62
N ASN A 300 5.80 -0.12 -7.24
CA ASN A 300 6.27 -0.04 -8.62
C ASN A 300 7.76 -0.35 -8.78
N LEU A 301 8.51 -0.32 -7.68
CA LEU A 301 9.94 -0.55 -7.66
C LEU A 301 10.27 -2.04 -7.48
N LEU A 302 9.32 -2.84 -6.99
CA LEU A 302 9.58 -4.24 -6.66
C LEU A 302 9.94 -5.08 -7.90
N PRO A 303 10.99 -5.92 -7.85
CA PRO A 303 11.34 -6.83 -8.93
C PRO A 303 10.22 -7.87 -9.18
N SER A 304 9.96 -8.21 -10.44
CA SER A 304 8.96 -9.23 -10.78
C SER A 304 9.30 -10.61 -10.22
N ALA A 305 10.59 -10.95 -10.13
CA ALA A 305 11.05 -12.20 -9.53
C ALA A 305 10.76 -12.29 -8.02
N PHE A 306 10.80 -11.17 -7.30
CA PHE A 306 10.38 -11.12 -5.90
C PHE A 306 8.86 -11.26 -5.75
N LEU A 307 8.07 -10.70 -6.68
CA LEU A 307 6.62 -10.92 -6.65
C LEU A 307 6.26 -12.39 -6.88
N ALA A 308 6.93 -13.05 -7.81
CA ALA A 308 6.75 -14.47 -8.05
C ALA A 308 7.08 -15.32 -6.80
N SER A 309 8.08 -14.90 -5.99
CA SER A 309 8.40 -15.61 -4.74
C SER A 309 7.31 -15.46 -3.68
N LEU A 310 6.60 -14.33 -3.64
CA LEU A 310 5.44 -14.14 -2.75
C LEU A 310 4.22 -14.98 -3.16
N GLU A 311 4.11 -15.34 -4.45
CA GLU A 311 3.02 -16.16 -4.99
C GLU A 311 3.25 -17.66 -4.85
N THR A 312 4.50 -18.05 -4.57
CA THR A 312 4.87 -19.46 -4.47
C THR A 312 4.33 -20.04 -3.15
N SER A 313 3.63 -21.18 -3.22
CA SER A 313 3.10 -21.87 -2.03
C SER A 313 4.15 -22.72 -1.31
N ASP A 314 5.43 -22.48 -1.56
CA ASP A 314 6.51 -23.22 -0.94
C ASP A 314 6.64 -22.82 0.53
N HIS A 315 6.69 -23.80 1.42
CA HIS A 315 6.90 -23.59 2.85
C HIS A 315 8.39 -23.75 3.18
N ASN A 316 9.23 -22.87 2.65
CA ASN A 316 10.66 -22.88 2.90
C ASN A 316 11.11 -21.57 3.55
N TYR A 317 12.35 -21.54 4.04
CA TYR A 317 12.92 -20.36 4.67
C TYR A 317 12.87 -19.12 3.75
N PHE A 318 13.08 -19.32 2.45
CA PHE A 318 13.16 -18.24 1.46
C PHE A 318 11.81 -17.55 1.22
N SER A 319 10.72 -18.32 1.13
CA SER A 319 9.36 -17.77 1.07
C SER A 319 8.97 -17.06 2.37
N GLY A 320 9.39 -17.62 3.52
CA GLY A 320 9.25 -16.96 4.81
C GLY A 320 9.99 -15.61 4.86
N LEU A 321 11.19 -15.53 4.28
CA LEU A 321 11.94 -14.27 4.16
C LEU A 321 11.24 -13.28 3.21
N SER A 322 10.66 -13.74 2.09
CA SER A 322 9.83 -12.88 1.21
C SER A 322 8.67 -12.27 2.00
N LEU A 323 7.98 -13.07 2.82
CA LEU A 323 6.89 -12.62 3.67
C LEU A 323 7.34 -11.59 4.72
N VAL A 324 8.49 -11.80 5.37
CA VAL A 324 9.08 -10.83 6.31
C VAL A 324 9.32 -9.50 5.60
N ILE A 325 10.04 -9.50 4.47
CA ILE A 325 10.33 -8.29 3.71
C ILE A 325 9.04 -7.56 3.32
N PHE A 326 8.02 -8.30 2.89
CA PHE A 326 6.74 -7.72 2.50
C PHE A 326 5.96 -7.13 3.67
N ALA A 327 6.01 -7.74 4.87
CA ALA A 327 5.43 -7.17 6.07
C ALA A 327 6.09 -5.85 6.49
N HIS A 328 7.38 -5.67 6.22
CA HIS A 328 8.06 -4.39 6.43
C HIS A 328 7.55 -3.30 5.46
N PHE A 329 7.19 -3.65 4.23
CA PHE A 329 6.50 -2.72 3.34
C PHE A 329 5.06 -2.41 3.79
N TYR A 330 4.36 -3.38 4.36
CA TYR A 330 3.07 -3.10 5.02
C TYR A 330 3.22 -2.13 6.19
N LEU A 331 4.30 -2.25 6.98
CA LEU A 331 4.59 -1.29 8.04
C LEU A 331 4.76 0.13 7.50
N VAL A 332 5.35 0.33 6.33
CA VAL A 332 5.44 1.67 5.71
C VAL A 332 4.05 2.25 5.46
N ASN A 333 3.12 1.44 4.94
CA ASN A 333 1.77 1.90 4.63
C ASN A 333 1.00 2.37 5.87
N THR A 334 1.31 1.84 7.06
CA THR A 334 0.61 2.15 8.32
C THR A 334 1.14 3.40 9.03
N LEU A 335 2.20 4.01 8.49
CA LEU A 335 2.73 5.30 8.95
C LEU A 335 1.96 6.49 8.36
N VAL A 336 1.16 6.26 7.33
CA VAL A 336 0.39 7.30 6.63
C VAL A 336 -1.06 7.29 7.10
N ASP A 337 -1.51 8.40 7.68
CA ASP A 337 -2.87 8.55 8.17
C ASP A 337 -3.85 8.99 7.08
N THR A 338 -4.19 8.06 6.19
CA THR A 338 -5.22 8.27 5.17
C THR A 338 -6.43 7.38 5.42
N TRP A 339 -7.64 7.93 5.26
CA TRP A 339 -8.87 7.19 5.55
C TRP A 339 -8.97 5.89 4.74
N TYR A 340 -8.52 5.87 3.49
CA TYR A 340 -8.65 4.70 2.62
C TYR A 340 -7.67 3.58 2.97
N MET A 341 -6.49 3.87 3.54
CA MET A 341 -5.55 2.82 3.99
C MET A 341 -5.69 2.44 5.46
N ARG A 342 -6.27 3.33 6.28
CA ARG A 342 -6.39 3.12 7.73
C ARG A 342 -7.07 1.79 8.07
N GLY A 343 -6.40 0.93 8.82
CA GLY A 343 -6.88 -0.39 9.23
C GLY A 343 -6.75 -1.48 8.17
N SER A 344 -6.31 -1.17 6.95
CA SER A 344 -6.21 -2.14 5.85
C SER A 344 -4.92 -2.97 5.96
N PHE A 345 -3.80 -2.39 6.42
CA PHE A 345 -2.51 -3.09 6.52
C PHE A 345 -2.20 -3.51 7.96
N GLU A 346 -2.85 -2.90 8.94
CA GLU A 346 -2.79 -3.27 10.35
C GLU A 346 -3.18 -4.73 10.58
N GLY A 347 -4.16 -5.23 9.83
CA GLY A 347 -4.61 -6.62 9.89
C GLY A 347 -3.69 -7.61 9.16
N GLU A 348 -2.93 -7.13 8.18
CA GLU A 348 -2.06 -7.99 7.35
C GLU A 348 -0.76 -8.37 8.07
N ILE A 349 -0.19 -7.48 8.90
CA ILE A 349 1.06 -7.78 9.64
C ILE A 349 0.89 -8.99 10.59
N PRO A 350 -0.18 -9.08 11.42
CA PRO A 350 -0.45 -10.27 12.23
C PRO A 350 -0.74 -11.53 11.39
N ARG A 351 -1.39 -11.39 10.22
CA ARG A 351 -1.61 -12.53 9.30
C ARG A 351 -0.29 -13.09 8.80
N VAL A 352 0.61 -12.22 8.35
CA VAL A 352 1.95 -12.63 7.92
C VAL A 352 2.74 -13.27 9.06
N HIS A 353 2.65 -12.74 10.28
CA HIS A 353 3.29 -13.37 11.46
C HIS A 353 2.76 -14.79 11.70
N ALA A 354 1.45 -15.01 11.60
CA ALA A 354 0.86 -16.35 11.76
C ALA A 354 1.34 -17.34 10.68
N LEU A 355 1.58 -16.87 9.46
CA LEU A 355 2.17 -17.69 8.40
C LEU A 355 3.61 -18.06 8.72
N ILE A 356 4.41 -17.10 9.16
CA ILE A 356 5.81 -17.33 9.52
C ILE A 356 5.91 -18.32 10.70
N ASP A 357 5.04 -18.18 11.71
CA ASP A 357 4.98 -19.13 12.83
C ASP A 357 4.67 -20.56 12.36
N SER A 358 3.85 -20.71 11.30
CA SER A 358 3.53 -22.03 10.73
C SER A 358 4.71 -22.71 10.03
N LEU A 359 5.74 -21.95 9.65
CA LEU A 359 6.96 -22.49 9.03
C LEU A 359 7.89 -23.15 10.06
N ASN A 360 7.64 -22.99 11.37
CA ASN A 360 8.50 -23.42 12.48
C ASN A 360 9.94 -22.86 12.42
N GLU A 361 10.16 -21.78 11.67
CA GLU A 361 11.44 -21.09 11.54
C GLU A 361 11.55 -19.98 12.59
N SER A 362 11.92 -20.35 13.82
CA SER A 362 11.94 -19.42 14.97
C SER A 362 12.72 -18.12 14.72
N HIS A 363 13.74 -18.16 13.87
CA HIS A 363 14.52 -16.98 13.50
C HIS A 363 13.70 -15.95 12.70
N LEU A 364 12.86 -16.40 11.76
CA LEU A 364 12.02 -15.50 10.96
C LEU A 364 10.97 -14.77 11.81
N SER A 365 10.39 -15.44 12.81
CA SER A 365 9.45 -14.81 13.74
C SER A 365 10.08 -13.65 14.51
N THR A 366 11.40 -13.67 14.75
CA THR A 366 12.09 -12.56 15.43
C THR A 366 12.06 -11.25 14.63
N PHE A 367 12.13 -11.33 13.30
CA PHE A 367 12.03 -10.14 12.43
C PHE A 367 10.65 -9.47 12.48
N MET A 368 9.62 -10.21 12.87
CA MET A 368 8.25 -9.70 12.96
C MET A 368 7.91 -9.06 14.31
N LEU A 369 8.77 -9.18 15.33
CA LEU A 369 8.53 -8.59 16.65
C LEU A 369 8.50 -7.06 16.60
N TRP A 370 9.52 -6.45 15.98
CA TRP A 370 9.61 -4.98 15.91
C TRP A 370 8.48 -4.33 15.10
N PRO A 371 8.09 -4.82 13.90
CA PRO A 371 6.92 -4.31 13.20
C PRO A 371 5.65 -4.36 14.06
N LYS A 372 5.42 -5.44 14.81
CA LYS A 372 4.26 -5.56 15.73
C LYS A 372 4.31 -4.55 16.86
N GLU A 373 5.49 -4.28 17.43
CA GLU A 373 5.67 -3.24 18.45
C GLU A 373 5.40 -1.84 17.91
N VAL A 374 5.89 -1.51 16.71
CA VAL A 374 5.59 -0.21 16.08
C VAL A 374 4.08 -0.06 15.88
N MET A 375 3.42 -1.11 15.38
CA MET A 375 1.99 -1.12 15.08
C MET A 375 1.07 -0.99 16.29
N SER A 376 1.51 -1.46 17.46
CA SER A 376 0.71 -1.39 18.68
C SER A 376 0.60 0.03 19.26
N LEU A 377 1.48 0.94 18.81
CA LEU A 377 1.53 2.33 19.26
C LEU A 377 0.60 3.23 18.43
N PRO A 378 0.06 4.31 19.00
CA PRO A 378 -0.78 5.26 18.29
C PRO A 378 0.02 6.10 17.27
N LEU A 379 -0.61 6.42 16.14
CA LEU A 379 -0.02 7.24 15.07
C LEU A 379 -0.23 8.75 15.30
N THR A 380 -1.12 9.15 16.21
CA THR A 380 -1.36 10.55 16.59
C THR A 380 -0.74 10.85 17.95
N CYS A 381 -0.22 12.06 18.13
CA CYS A 381 0.16 12.54 19.46
C CYS A 381 -1.09 12.70 20.33
N THR A 382 -1.05 12.19 21.57
CA THR A 382 -2.10 12.50 22.55
C THR A 382 -2.00 13.99 22.88
N SER A 383 -3.02 14.76 22.48
CA SER A 383 -3.15 16.18 22.85
C SER A 383 -3.44 16.34 24.33
#